data_AF-A0A1Q6YG64-F1
#
_entry.id   AF-A0A1Q6YG64-F1
#
_cell.length_a   1.000
_cell.length_b   1.000
_cell.length_c   1.000
_cell.angle_alpha   90.00
_cell.angle_beta   90.00
_cell.angle_gamma   90.00
#
_symmetry.space_group_name_H-M   'P 1'
#
loop_
_entity.id
_entity.type
_entity.pdbx_description
1 polymer ?
#
loop_
_entity_poly.entity_id
_entity_poly.type
_entity_poly.pdbx_seq_one_letter_code
_entity_poly.pdbx_strand_id
1 'polypeptide(L)'
;MTALLVTALSAGCQKEEAQPIAEPQVAAFGDGWLMFSLRPADGASSETVKRYQAAYVADGKTARFDIELTMARPSGKIPVAFTKGKFIAVPNSDASGFLAALQKTLEAKATPSNPIRVAELPFSAVILGEHVSHSPNGGFAVKPPGNWTTTKLFLGDGSSEVFLNLNPVLGKGEFSIKDPEYGDGVLQELAKVL
;
A
#
# COMPACT_ATOMS: atom_id res chain seq x y z
N MET A 1 22.99 51.74 -49.50
CA MET A 1 22.34 50.52 -50.01
C MET A 1 22.35 49.50 -48.87
N THR A 2 21.18 49.23 -48.33
CA THR A 2 20.93 48.77 -46.95
C THR A 2 21.06 47.25 -46.84
N ALA A 3 21.84 46.76 -45.88
CA ALA A 3 21.94 45.34 -45.55
C ALA A 3 20.77 44.94 -44.62
N LEU A 4 19.97 43.97 -45.05
CA LEU A 4 18.88 43.39 -44.27
C LEU A 4 19.37 42.09 -43.61
N LEU A 5 19.57 42.12 -42.29
CA LEU A 5 19.88 40.94 -41.48
C LEU A 5 18.56 40.31 -41.02
N VAL A 6 18.23 39.11 -41.49
CA VAL A 6 17.06 38.36 -41.04
C VAL A 6 17.49 37.38 -39.95
N THR A 7 17.24 37.71 -38.69
CA THR A 7 17.33 36.77 -37.56
C THR A 7 16.04 35.97 -37.46
N ALA A 8 16.09 34.69 -37.81
CA ALA A 8 15.02 33.74 -37.55
C ALA A 8 15.03 33.36 -36.06
N LEU A 9 13.99 33.76 -35.32
CA LEU A 9 13.71 33.28 -33.97
C LEU A 9 13.06 31.90 -34.07
N SER A 10 13.82 30.86 -33.78
CA SER A 10 13.28 29.51 -33.55
C SER A 10 12.52 29.51 -32.21
N ALA A 11 11.19 29.48 -32.29
CA ALA A 11 10.31 29.24 -31.15
C ALA A 11 10.50 27.78 -30.69
N GLY A 12 11.34 27.58 -29.66
CA GLY A 12 11.39 26.31 -28.94
C GLY A 12 10.14 26.16 -28.10
N CYS A 13 9.28 25.19 -28.43
CA CYS A 13 8.31 24.68 -27.48
C CYS A 13 9.09 23.99 -26.34
N GLN A 14 9.39 24.74 -25.28
CA GLN A 14 9.76 24.13 -24.01
C GLN A 14 8.53 23.39 -23.51
N LYS A 15 8.57 22.06 -23.60
CA LYS A 15 7.66 21.18 -22.89
C LYS A 15 7.93 21.44 -21.41
N GLU A 16 7.04 22.20 -20.77
CA GLU A 16 7.08 22.43 -19.34
C GLU A 16 6.93 21.06 -18.67
N GLU A 17 8.06 20.47 -18.27
CA GLU A 17 8.07 19.31 -17.41
C GLU A 17 7.39 19.74 -16.11
N ALA A 18 6.11 19.37 -15.99
CA ALA A 18 5.36 19.59 -14.76
C ALA A 18 6.20 19.03 -13.62
N GLN A 19 6.71 19.92 -12.77
CA GLN A 19 7.42 19.52 -11.56
C GLN A 19 6.49 18.57 -10.81
N PRO A 20 6.99 17.40 -10.36
CA PRO A 20 6.16 16.48 -9.61
C PRO A 20 5.62 17.24 -8.40
N ILE A 21 4.31 17.46 -8.37
CA ILE A 21 3.64 18.08 -7.24
C ILE A 21 3.99 17.19 -6.04
N ALA A 22 4.72 17.74 -5.07
CA ALA A 22 5.11 17.00 -3.88
C ALA A 22 3.85 16.40 -3.25
N GLU A 23 3.82 15.08 -3.16
CA GLU A 23 2.69 14.37 -2.59
C GLU A 23 2.50 14.84 -1.13
N PRO A 24 1.29 15.22 -0.70
CA PRO A 24 1.06 15.72 0.64
C PRO A 24 1.61 14.74 1.68
N GLN A 25 2.40 15.24 2.64
CA GLN A 25 2.86 14.44 3.76
C GLN A 25 1.65 14.07 4.62
N VAL A 26 1.20 12.82 4.55
CA VAL A 26 0.10 12.32 5.38
C VAL A 26 0.67 11.77 6.69
N ALA A 27 -0.05 12.01 7.79
CA ALA A 27 0.32 11.51 9.10
C ALA A 27 0.42 9.98 9.10
N ALA A 28 1.41 9.44 9.83
CA ALA A 28 1.66 8.00 9.92
C ALA A 28 0.51 7.23 10.60
N PHE A 29 -0.39 7.94 11.28
CA PHE A 29 -1.58 7.43 11.92
C PHE A 29 -2.73 8.43 11.73
N GLY A 30 -3.94 7.89 11.57
CA GLY A 30 -5.19 8.64 11.59
C GLY A 30 -6.35 7.71 11.94
N ASP A 31 -7.55 8.27 12.04
CA ASP A 31 -8.73 7.48 12.36
C ASP A 31 -9.03 6.51 11.20
N GLY A 32 -8.83 5.21 11.43
CA GLY A 32 -9.12 4.15 10.45
C GLY A 32 -7.98 3.75 9.52
N TRP A 33 -6.74 4.24 9.72
CA TRP A 33 -5.56 3.75 9.00
C TRP A 33 -4.28 3.67 9.84
N LEU A 34 -3.43 2.71 9.48
CA LEU A 34 -2.14 2.46 10.12
C LEU A 34 -1.04 2.31 9.07
N MET A 35 -0.08 3.24 9.08
CA MET A 35 1.07 3.14 8.19
C MET A 35 2.16 2.23 8.76
N PHE A 36 2.87 1.57 7.86
CA PHE A 36 4.10 0.85 8.11
C PHE A 36 5.17 1.25 7.10
N SER A 37 6.43 1.00 7.42
CA SER A 37 7.53 1.22 6.47
C SER A 37 7.61 0.05 5.50
N LEU A 38 7.86 0.34 4.22
CA LEU A 38 8.12 -0.68 3.22
C LEU A 38 9.30 -0.31 2.35
N ARG A 39 9.99 -1.32 1.82
CA ARG A 39 11.00 -1.17 0.77
C ARG A 39 10.88 -2.32 -0.22
N PRO A 40 11.26 -2.15 -1.50
CA PRO A 40 11.37 -3.26 -2.43
C PRO A 40 12.30 -4.35 -1.88
N ALA A 41 11.94 -5.61 -2.07
CA ALA A 41 12.82 -6.73 -1.76
C ALA A 41 13.87 -6.91 -2.86
N ASP A 42 15.13 -7.10 -2.46
CA ASP A 42 16.26 -7.26 -3.38
C ASP A 42 16.07 -8.46 -4.31
N GLY A 43 16.27 -8.25 -5.62
CA GLY A 43 16.32 -9.32 -6.63
C GLY A 43 15.03 -10.12 -6.86
N ALA A 44 13.92 -9.79 -6.18
CA ALA A 44 12.70 -10.60 -6.17
C ALA A 44 11.48 -9.93 -6.82
N SER A 45 11.62 -8.69 -7.31
CA SER A 45 10.54 -7.97 -8.00
C SER A 45 10.70 -8.05 -9.53
N SER A 46 9.58 -8.26 -10.22
CA SER A 46 9.42 -8.18 -11.68
C SER A 46 8.37 -7.13 -12.04
N GLU A 47 8.02 -7.01 -13.32
CA GLU A 47 6.88 -6.18 -13.75
C GLU A 47 5.54 -6.74 -13.24
N THR A 48 5.41 -8.07 -13.20
CA THR A 48 4.16 -8.76 -12.88
C THR A 48 4.03 -9.18 -11.42
N VAL A 49 5.13 -9.24 -10.68
CA VAL A 49 5.15 -9.59 -9.25
C VAL A 49 6.01 -8.58 -8.52
N LYS A 50 5.44 -7.88 -7.54
CA LYS A 50 6.18 -6.99 -6.65
C LYS A 50 6.37 -7.65 -5.31
N ARG A 51 7.58 -7.55 -4.77
CA ARG A 51 7.89 -8.01 -3.42
C ARG A 51 8.42 -6.86 -2.58
N TYR A 52 7.88 -6.74 -1.38
CA TYR A 52 8.23 -5.70 -0.43
C TYR A 52 8.63 -6.31 0.90
N GLN A 53 9.63 -5.73 1.55
CA GLN A 53 9.93 -5.97 2.96
C GLN A 53 9.24 -4.88 3.76
N ALA A 54 8.39 -5.26 4.70
CA ALA A 54 7.64 -4.36 5.55
C ALA A 54 8.15 -4.40 7.00
N ALA A 55 8.07 -3.27 7.69
CA ALA A 55 8.38 -3.18 9.10
C ALA A 55 7.54 -2.12 9.82
N TYR A 56 7.22 -2.41 11.08
CA TYR A 56 6.57 -1.50 12.01
C TYR A 56 7.29 -1.53 13.35
N VAL A 57 7.61 -0.36 13.90
CA VAL A 57 8.35 -0.22 15.17
C VAL A 57 7.44 0.42 16.21
N ALA A 58 7.29 -0.22 17.36
CA ALA A 58 6.59 0.33 18.51
C ALA A 58 7.25 -0.19 19.80
N ASP A 59 7.47 0.71 20.76
CA ASP A 59 7.99 0.39 22.10
C ASP A 59 9.27 -0.48 22.10
N GLY A 60 10.19 -0.18 21.18
CA GLY A 60 11.45 -0.93 21.02
C GLY A 60 11.32 -2.31 20.37
N LYS A 61 10.10 -2.74 20.04
CA LYS A 61 9.81 -3.97 19.28
C LYS A 61 9.65 -3.66 17.80
N THR A 62 9.97 -4.64 16.97
CA THR A 62 9.86 -4.50 15.51
C THR A 62 9.10 -5.68 14.92
N ALA A 63 7.95 -5.39 14.32
CA ALA A 63 7.27 -6.32 13.43
C ALA A 63 7.97 -6.30 12.06
N ARG A 64 8.18 -7.46 11.46
CA ARG A 64 8.74 -7.64 10.12
C ARG A 64 7.94 -8.70 9.37
N PHE A 65 7.63 -8.41 8.11
CA PHE A 65 6.94 -9.35 7.23
C PHE A 65 7.23 -8.96 5.78
N ASP A 66 7.21 -9.92 4.88
CA ASP A 66 7.28 -9.63 3.45
C ASP A 66 5.87 -9.65 2.84
N ILE A 67 5.70 -8.87 1.78
CA ILE A 67 4.48 -8.82 0.97
C ILE A 67 4.87 -9.19 -0.45
N GLU A 68 4.19 -10.17 -1.03
CA GLU A 68 4.24 -10.46 -2.46
C GLU A 68 2.87 -10.15 -3.07
N LEU A 69 2.85 -9.34 -4.12
CA LEU A 69 1.63 -8.95 -4.83
C LEU A 69 1.82 -9.17 -6.33
N THR A 70 0.93 -9.93 -6.94
CA THR A 70 0.85 -9.98 -8.41
C THR A 70 0.22 -8.68 -8.90
N MET A 71 0.89 -7.97 -9.80
CA MET A 71 0.37 -6.74 -10.38
C MET A 71 -0.55 -7.09 -11.53
N ALA A 72 -1.73 -6.47 -11.53
CA ALA A 72 -2.70 -6.57 -12.60
C ALA A 72 -3.24 -5.16 -12.87
N ARG A 73 -3.37 -4.79 -14.15
CA ARG A 73 -3.81 -3.45 -14.53
C ARG A 73 -5.34 -3.37 -14.56
N PRO A 74 -5.96 -2.41 -13.86
CA PRO A 74 -7.39 -2.15 -13.98
C PRO A 74 -7.79 -1.93 -15.44
N SER A 75 -8.86 -2.59 -15.89
CA SER A 75 -9.34 -2.47 -17.27
C SER A 75 -10.86 -2.66 -17.37
N GLY A 76 -11.47 -2.22 -18.47
CA GLY A 76 -12.91 -2.36 -18.70
C GLY A 76 -13.77 -1.23 -18.12
N LYS A 77 -15.10 -1.46 -18.12
CA LYS A 77 -16.09 -0.44 -17.70
C LYS A 77 -16.08 -0.18 -16.19
N ILE A 78 -15.72 -1.19 -15.40
CA ILE A 78 -15.41 -1.06 -13.98
C ILE A 78 -13.90 -1.23 -13.89
N PRO A 79 -13.12 -0.16 -13.72
CA PRO A 79 -11.68 -0.22 -13.80
C PRO A 79 -11.13 -0.81 -12.50
N VAL A 80 -11.22 -2.14 -12.37
CA VAL A 80 -10.60 -2.91 -11.29
C VAL A 80 -9.85 -4.10 -11.88
N ALA A 81 -8.88 -4.64 -11.14
CA ALA A 81 -8.18 -5.85 -11.54
C ALA A 81 -8.10 -6.86 -10.39
N PHE A 82 -8.67 -8.04 -10.60
CA PHE A 82 -8.51 -9.16 -9.67
C PHE A 82 -7.08 -9.68 -9.72
N THR A 83 -6.53 -9.93 -8.56
CA THR A 83 -5.17 -10.43 -8.39
C THR A 83 -5.05 -11.25 -7.12
N LYS A 84 -3.83 -11.67 -6.80
CA LYS A 84 -3.50 -12.45 -5.62
C LYS A 84 -2.12 -12.06 -5.09
N GLY A 85 -1.87 -12.46 -3.86
CA GLY A 85 -0.58 -12.28 -3.22
C GLY A 85 -0.45 -13.13 -1.98
N LYS A 86 0.57 -12.83 -1.19
CA LYS A 86 0.79 -13.45 0.12
C LYS A 86 1.55 -12.53 1.04
N PHE A 87 1.28 -12.68 2.33
CA PHE A 87 2.19 -12.27 3.39
C PHE A 87 3.14 -13.42 3.70
N ILE A 88 4.39 -13.11 4.03
CA ILE A 88 5.41 -14.10 4.37
C ILE A 88 6.02 -13.71 5.71
N ALA A 89 6.07 -14.66 6.62
CA ALA A 89 6.62 -14.47 7.96
C ALA A 89 8.13 -14.23 7.89
N VAL A 90 8.63 -13.27 8.68
CA VAL A 90 10.07 -13.02 8.83
C VAL A 90 10.54 -13.54 10.19
N PRO A 91 11.61 -14.35 10.26
CA PRO A 91 12.14 -14.84 11.52
C PRO A 91 12.51 -13.72 12.50
N ASN A 92 12.32 -13.97 13.79
CA ASN A 92 12.61 -13.02 14.88
C ASN A 92 11.84 -11.69 14.78
N SER A 93 10.71 -11.66 14.08
CA SER A 93 9.71 -10.58 14.15
C SER A 93 9.01 -10.59 15.51
N ASP A 94 8.91 -9.43 16.16
CA ASP A 94 8.02 -9.23 17.32
C ASP A 94 6.88 -8.29 16.90
N ALA A 95 5.78 -8.89 16.44
CA ALA A 95 4.63 -8.17 15.95
C ALA A 95 3.65 -7.72 17.04
N SER A 96 3.95 -7.89 18.34
CA SER A 96 2.96 -7.61 19.39
C SER A 96 2.47 -6.15 19.37
N GLY A 97 3.40 -5.20 19.17
CA GLY A 97 3.07 -3.78 19.07
C GLY A 97 2.29 -3.44 17.79
N PHE A 98 2.59 -4.13 16.68
CA PHE A 98 1.89 -3.91 15.42
C PHE A 98 0.48 -4.49 15.44
N LEU A 99 0.30 -5.69 16.00
CA LEU A 99 -1.00 -6.32 16.19
C LEU A 99 -1.90 -5.50 17.12
N ALA A 100 -1.34 -4.93 18.20
CA ALA A 100 -2.10 -4.02 19.08
C ALA A 100 -2.53 -2.74 18.35
N ALA A 101 -1.65 -2.15 17.54
CA ALA A 101 -1.99 -0.98 16.73
C ALA A 101 -3.05 -1.31 15.65
N LEU A 102 -2.93 -2.46 14.99
CA LEU A 102 -3.92 -2.97 14.04
C LEU A 102 -5.26 -3.22 14.73
N GLN A 103 -5.28 -3.81 15.92
CA GLN A 103 -6.52 -4.03 16.67
C GLN A 103 -7.31 -2.73 16.85
N LYS A 104 -6.63 -1.66 17.30
CA LYS A 104 -7.26 -0.35 17.45
C LYS A 104 -7.71 0.23 16.11
N THR A 105 -6.85 0.18 15.10
CA THR A 105 -7.09 0.80 13.78
C THR A 105 -8.24 0.14 13.04
N LEU A 106 -8.32 -1.20 13.12
CA LEU A 106 -9.33 -2.00 12.45
C LEU A 106 -10.60 -2.15 13.30
N GLU A 107 -10.66 -1.49 14.46
CA GLU A 107 -11.76 -1.58 15.43
C GLU A 107 -12.10 -3.03 15.83
N ALA A 108 -11.09 -3.89 15.84
CA ALA A 108 -11.24 -5.28 16.24
C ALA A 108 -11.50 -5.38 17.75
N LYS A 109 -12.57 -6.07 18.11
CA LYS A 109 -13.06 -6.26 19.47
C LYS A 109 -12.33 -7.40 20.17
N ALA A 110 -11.94 -8.42 19.41
CA ALA A 110 -11.24 -9.59 19.92
C ALA A 110 -9.73 -9.49 19.68
N THR A 111 -8.95 -9.85 20.70
CA THR A 111 -7.51 -10.08 20.53
C THR A 111 -7.30 -11.54 20.10
N PRO A 112 -6.55 -11.82 19.02
CA PRO A 112 -6.26 -13.18 18.61
C PRO A 112 -5.55 -13.94 19.73
N SER A 113 -6.05 -15.12 20.07
CA SER A 113 -5.44 -16.00 21.07
C SER A 113 -4.78 -17.19 20.38
N ASN A 114 -3.51 -17.44 20.71
CA ASN A 114 -2.71 -18.58 20.23
C ASN A 114 -2.88 -18.90 18.72
N PRO A 115 -2.66 -17.92 17.81
CA PRO A 115 -2.78 -18.19 16.40
C PRO A 115 -1.79 -19.28 15.98
N ILE A 116 -2.26 -20.28 15.22
CA ILE A 116 -1.38 -21.24 14.57
C ILE A 116 -0.54 -20.45 13.56
N ARG A 117 0.77 -20.40 13.81
CA ARG A 117 1.71 -19.66 12.97
C ARG A 117 1.93 -20.36 11.64
N VAL A 118 1.91 -19.59 10.56
CA VAL A 118 2.17 -20.05 9.20
C VAL A 118 3.35 -19.29 8.60
N ALA A 119 4.11 -19.95 7.72
CA ALA A 119 5.21 -19.31 7.01
C ALA A 119 4.71 -18.32 5.93
N GLU A 120 3.60 -18.65 5.29
CA GLU A 120 2.97 -17.84 4.25
C GLU A 120 1.46 -17.80 4.48
N LEU A 121 0.87 -16.62 4.30
CA LEU A 121 -0.57 -16.40 4.33
C LEU A 121 -1.01 -15.86 2.95
N PRO A 122 -1.59 -16.71 2.08
CA PRO A 122 -2.08 -16.27 0.78
C PRO A 122 -3.33 -15.42 0.92
N PHE A 123 -3.55 -14.53 -0.04
CA PHE A 123 -4.77 -13.74 -0.14
C PHE A 123 -5.20 -13.56 -1.60
N SER A 124 -6.51 -13.41 -1.80
CA SER A 124 -7.06 -12.84 -3.03
C SER A 124 -7.17 -11.34 -2.89
N ALA A 125 -7.12 -10.60 -4.00
CA ALA A 125 -7.16 -9.15 -3.94
C ALA A 125 -7.79 -8.53 -5.18
N VAL A 126 -8.16 -7.25 -5.06
CA VAL A 126 -8.58 -6.40 -6.17
C VAL A 126 -7.78 -5.10 -6.10
N ILE A 127 -7.04 -4.79 -7.17
CA ILE A 127 -6.43 -3.47 -7.36
C ILE A 127 -7.54 -2.53 -7.81
N LEU A 128 -7.79 -1.49 -7.02
CA LEU A 128 -8.85 -0.51 -7.22
C LEU A 128 -8.34 0.75 -7.92
N GLY A 129 -7.05 1.07 -7.76
CA GLY A 129 -6.44 2.22 -8.38
C GLY A 129 -4.92 2.18 -8.34
N GLU A 130 -4.31 2.71 -9.40
CA GLU A 130 -2.88 2.96 -9.52
C GLU A 130 -2.66 4.45 -9.77
N HIS A 131 -1.52 4.98 -9.32
CA HIS A 131 -1.16 6.41 -9.43
C HIS A 131 -2.17 7.35 -8.77
N VAL A 132 -2.76 6.94 -7.64
CA VAL A 132 -3.71 7.75 -6.89
C VAL A 132 -3.00 8.54 -5.78
N SER A 133 -3.54 9.70 -5.44
CA SER A 133 -3.08 10.51 -4.31
C SER A 133 -3.83 10.12 -3.03
N HIS A 134 -3.13 10.08 -1.90
CA HIS A 134 -3.74 9.92 -0.59
C HIS A 134 -4.16 11.27 -0.01
N SER A 135 -5.41 11.39 0.45
CA SER A 135 -5.94 12.61 1.05
C SER A 135 -5.54 12.71 2.54
N PRO A 136 -5.29 13.92 3.09
CA PRO A 136 -4.98 14.09 4.52
C PRO A 136 -6.07 13.57 5.47
N ASN A 137 -7.33 13.52 5.01
CA ASN A 137 -8.47 13.01 5.79
C ASN A 137 -8.75 11.52 5.52
N GLY A 138 -7.78 10.81 4.95
CA GLY A 138 -7.94 9.47 4.41
C GLY A 138 -8.57 9.46 3.03
N GLY A 139 -8.58 8.27 2.41
CA GLY A 139 -9.14 8.03 1.09
C GLY A 139 -8.19 8.38 -0.05
N PHE A 140 -8.55 7.91 -1.25
CA PHE A 140 -7.69 7.96 -2.42
C PHE A 140 -8.42 8.53 -3.63
N ALA A 141 -7.73 9.37 -4.40
CA ALA A 141 -8.27 10.03 -5.57
C ALA A 141 -7.33 9.92 -6.77
N VAL A 142 -7.91 9.82 -7.97
CA VAL A 142 -7.16 9.80 -9.24
C VAL A 142 -6.58 11.17 -9.59
N LYS A 143 -7.13 12.25 -9.02
CA LYS A 143 -6.69 13.63 -9.27
C LYS A 143 -6.48 14.38 -7.95
N PRO A 144 -5.30 15.00 -7.74
CA PRO A 144 -4.10 14.89 -8.59
C PRO A 144 -3.53 13.45 -8.61
N PRO A 145 -2.76 13.06 -9.64
CA PRO A 145 -2.09 11.76 -9.60
C PRO A 145 -1.06 11.72 -8.47
N GLY A 146 -0.93 10.55 -7.84
CA GLY A 146 0.03 10.27 -6.77
C GLY A 146 0.80 8.99 -7.03
N ASN A 147 1.44 8.45 -5.98
CA ASN A 147 2.28 7.24 -6.10
C ASN A 147 1.68 6.03 -5.37
N TRP A 148 0.44 6.14 -4.89
CA TRP A 148 -0.23 5.03 -4.21
C TRP A 148 -0.86 4.06 -5.19
N THR A 149 -0.80 2.78 -4.81
CA THR A 149 -1.64 1.71 -5.33
C THR A 149 -2.61 1.30 -4.24
N THR A 150 -3.90 1.30 -4.53
CA THR A 150 -4.95 0.90 -3.58
C THR A 150 -5.43 -0.51 -3.89
N THR A 151 -5.37 -1.37 -2.88
CA THR A 151 -5.71 -2.79 -3.04
C THR A 151 -6.68 -3.21 -1.96
N LYS A 152 -7.80 -3.82 -2.33
CA LYS A 152 -8.68 -4.51 -1.39
C LYS A 152 -8.23 -5.97 -1.27
N LEU A 153 -7.96 -6.43 -0.07
CA LEU A 153 -7.60 -7.82 0.23
C LEU A 153 -8.82 -8.60 0.73
N PHE A 154 -8.82 -9.89 0.44
CA PHE A 154 -9.78 -10.87 0.93
C PHE A 154 -8.99 -11.97 1.66
N LEU A 155 -9.23 -12.11 2.97
CA LEU A 155 -8.56 -13.03 3.89
C LEU A 155 -9.56 -14.06 4.44
N GLY A 156 -9.06 -15.16 5.00
CA GLY A 156 -9.90 -16.20 5.62
C GLY A 156 -10.90 -16.79 4.63
N ASP A 157 -10.44 -17.20 3.45
CA ASP A 157 -11.30 -17.66 2.34
C ASP A 157 -12.36 -16.64 1.88
N GLY A 158 -12.08 -15.35 2.10
CA GLY A 158 -12.92 -14.23 1.67
C GLY A 158 -13.95 -13.77 2.70
N SER A 159 -13.94 -14.31 3.92
CA SER A 159 -14.81 -13.87 5.01
C SER A 159 -14.40 -12.54 5.63
N SER A 160 -13.24 -11.99 5.27
CA SER A 160 -12.69 -10.77 5.87
C SER A 160 -12.03 -9.89 4.83
N GLU A 161 -12.26 -8.58 4.94
CA GLU A 161 -11.82 -7.59 3.97
C GLU A 161 -11.02 -6.46 4.64
N VAL A 162 -9.93 -6.05 4.00
CA VAL A 162 -9.10 -4.92 4.44
C VAL A 162 -8.45 -4.24 3.24
N PHE A 163 -8.13 -2.96 3.33
CA PHE A 163 -7.31 -2.29 2.33
C PHE A 163 -5.83 -2.40 2.68
N LEU A 164 -5.04 -2.72 1.66
CA LEU A 164 -3.59 -2.64 1.67
C LEU A 164 -3.18 -1.63 0.60
N ASN A 165 -2.77 -0.44 1.04
CA ASN A 165 -2.35 0.63 0.15
C ASN A 165 -0.83 0.75 0.18
N LEU A 166 -0.19 0.85 -0.99
CA LEU A 166 1.27 0.77 -1.12
C LEU A 166 1.80 1.99 -1.88
N ASN A 167 2.82 2.63 -1.33
CA ASN A 167 3.58 3.71 -1.96
C ASN A 167 5.09 3.42 -1.83
N PRO A 168 5.69 2.72 -2.81
CA PRO A 168 7.10 2.39 -2.79
C PRO A 168 8.02 3.61 -2.99
N VAL A 169 7.51 4.71 -3.55
CA VAL A 169 8.27 5.96 -3.70
C VAL A 169 8.49 6.62 -2.34
N LEU A 170 7.48 6.62 -1.48
CA LEU A 170 7.57 7.12 -0.11
C LEU A 170 8.11 6.08 0.89
N GLY A 171 8.24 4.81 0.47
CA GLY A 171 8.59 3.71 1.36
C GLY A 171 7.54 3.46 2.44
N LYS A 172 6.25 3.64 2.10
CA LYS A 172 5.11 3.50 3.02
C LYS A 172 4.08 2.52 2.50
N GLY A 173 3.56 1.70 3.41
CA GLY A 173 2.33 0.97 3.20
C GLY A 173 1.33 1.34 4.28
N GLU A 174 0.06 1.01 4.03
CA GLU A 174 -1.04 1.34 4.92
C GLU A 174 -2.04 0.18 4.96
N PHE A 175 -2.47 -0.16 6.16
CA PHE A 175 -3.70 -0.90 6.38
C PHE A 175 -4.83 0.07 6.75
N SER A 176 -5.97 -0.05 6.09
CA SER A 176 -7.19 0.68 6.44
C SER A 176 -8.42 -0.21 6.27
N ILE A 177 -9.50 0.12 6.97
CA ILE A 177 -10.76 -0.63 6.92
C ILE A 177 -11.92 0.32 6.62
N LYS A 178 -12.91 -0.17 5.87
CA LYS A 178 -14.16 0.56 5.63
C LYS A 178 -15.26 0.10 6.59
N ASP A 179 -15.36 -1.21 6.79
CA ASP A 179 -16.43 -1.84 7.56
C ASP A 179 -15.82 -2.55 8.78
N PRO A 180 -15.93 -1.97 10.00
CA PRO A 180 -15.31 -2.50 11.23
C PRO A 180 -15.67 -3.96 11.58
N GLU A 181 -16.78 -4.48 11.06
CA GLU A 181 -17.21 -5.86 11.31
C GLU A 181 -16.20 -6.91 10.82
N TYR A 182 -15.34 -6.57 9.85
CA TYR A 182 -14.27 -7.46 9.41
C TYR A 182 -13.02 -7.42 10.32
N GLY A 183 -12.93 -6.47 11.25
CA GLY A 183 -11.72 -6.20 12.03
C GLY A 183 -11.19 -7.44 12.77
N ASP A 184 -12.08 -8.17 13.45
CA ASP A 184 -11.71 -9.39 14.20
C ASP A 184 -11.12 -10.47 13.28
N GLY A 185 -11.77 -10.72 12.14
CA GLY A 185 -11.32 -11.71 11.16
C GLY A 185 -10.00 -11.32 10.50
N VAL A 186 -9.85 -10.05 10.11
CA VAL A 186 -8.59 -9.53 9.55
C VAL A 186 -7.46 -9.69 10.56
N LEU A 187 -7.66 -9.27 11.81
CA LEU A 187 -6.64 -9.34 12.85
C LEU A 187 -6.27 -10.80 13.16
N GLN A 188 -7.25 -11.70 13.20
CA GLN A 188 -7.04 -13.13 13.41
C GLN A 188 -6.21 -13.78 12.30
N GLU A 189 -6.41 -13.39 11.04
CA GLU A 189 -5.63 -13.88 9.90
C GLU A 189 -4.20 -13.32 9.92
N LEU A 190 -4.04 -12.00 10.09
CA LEU A 190 -2.72 -11.35 10.13
C LEU A 190 -1.85 -11.88 11.29
N ALA A 191 -2.46 -12.19 12.45
CA ALA A 191 -1.74 -12.77 13.58
C ALA A 191 -1.14 -14.16 13.32
N LYS A 192 -1.55 -14.86 12.24
CA LYS A 192 -0.94 -16.13 11.83
C LYS A 192 0.44 -15.95 11.18
N VAL A 193 0.73 -14.79 10.58
CA VAL A 193 1.92 -14.57 9.74
C VAL A 193 2.86 -13.46 10.22
N LEU A 194 2.36 -12.46 10.96
CA LEU A 194 3.13 -11.27 11.40
C LEU A 194 4.11 -11.50 12.56
#